data_AF-A0A921EPT6-F1
#
_entry.id   AF-A0A921EPT6-F1
#
_cell.length_a   1.000
_cell.length_b   1.000
_cell.length_c   1.000
_cell.angle_alpha   90.00
_cell.angle_beta   90.00
_cell.angle_gamma   90.00
#
_symmetry.space_group_name_H-M   'P 1'
#
loop_
_entity.id
_entity.type
_entity.pdbx_description
1 polymer ?
#
loop_
_entity_poly.entity_id
_entity_poly.type
_entity_poly.pdbx_seq_one_letter_code
_entity_poly.pdbx_strand_id
1 'polypeptide(L)'
;MSVVVLTSATGSPGVTTTALGLALTWPRHVLLADCDREPGQAIGAGYLRGMDQGGRGLMSLAQIHREGTALAPEIWRHTLPLSEDTDKQRRFLAGFSTAGSSRLFEHVWGSLGEAFSALDERGVDVIVDAGRISMTGLP
;
A
#
# COMPACT_ATOMS: atom_id res chain seq x y z
N MET A 1 6.41 -0.65 16.34
CA MET A 1 5.57 -0.31 15.18
C MET A 1 4.19 -0.93 15.29
N SER A 2 3.20 -0.37 14.59
CA SER A 2 1.92 -1.04 14.28
C SER A 2 1.74 -1.28 12.79
N VAL A 3 1.25 -2.46 12.40
CA VAL A 3 0.60 -2.70 11.11
C VAL A 3 -0.91 -2.69 11.35
N VAL A 4 -1.61 -1.72 10.78
CA VAL A 4 -3.05 -1.53 10.95
C VAL A 4 -3.74 -1.86 9.63
N VAL A 5 -4.54 -2.92 9.62
CA VAL A 5 -5.31 -3.33 8.44
C VAL A 5 -6.73 -2.78 8.53
N LEU A 6 -7.14 -2.04 7.51
CA LEU A 6 -8.48 -1.51 7.35
C LEU A 6 -9.19 -2.31 6.26
N THR A 7 -10.38 -2.81 6.57
CA THR A 7 -11.17 -3.62 5.64
C THR A 7 -12.66 -3.51 5.96
N SER A 8 -13.50 -3.97 5.04
CA SER A 8 -14.95 -4.02 5.21
C SER A 8 -15.53 -5.30 4.63
N ALA A 9 -16.53 -5.87 5.31
CA ALA A 9 -17.24 -7.05 4.81
C ALA A 9 -18.23 -6.74 3.68
N THR A 10 -18.67 -5.49 3.51
CA THR A 10 -19.75 -5.13 2.59
C THR A 10 -19.34 -3.98 1.66
N GLY A 11 -18.66 -4.28 0.55
CA GLY A 11 -18.42 -3.33 -0.54
C GLY A 11 -17.43 -2.17 -0.25
N SER A 12 -16.75 -2.21 0.90
CA SER A 12 -15.71 -1.24 1.31
C SER A 12 -16.04 0.26 1.27
N PRO A 13 -17.26 0.70 1.68
CA PRO A 13 -17.57 2.11 1.71
C PRO A 13 -16.65 2.85 2.69
N GLY A 14 -15.87 3.80 2.17
CA GLY A 14 -15.05 4.71 2.96
C GLY A 14 -13.75 4.12 3.55
N VAL A 15 -13.38 2.87 3.24
CA VAL A 15 -12.12 2.27 3.74
C VAL A 15 -10.93 3.07 3.24
N THR A 16 -10.82 3.28 1.92
CA THR A 16 -9.75 4.09 1.32
C THR A 16 -9.69 5.52 1.83
N THR A 17 -10.85 6.18 1.99
CA THR A 17 -10.91 7.54 2.54
C THR A 17 -10.43 7.59 3.98
N THR A 18 -10.83 6.62 4.79
CA THR A 18 -10.41 6.50 6.20
C THR A 18 -8.91 6.22 6.29
N ALA A 19 -8.41 5.29 5.48
CA ALA A 19 -6.99 4.94 5.41
C ALA A 19 -6.13 6.16 5.03
N LEU A 20 -6.56 6.91 4.01
CA LEU A 20 -5.90 8.16 3.61
C LEU A 20 -5.93 9.21 4.72
N GLY A 21 -7.08 9.43 5.37
CA GLY A 21 -7.21 10.39 6.46
C GLY A 21 -6.31 10.04 7.66
N LEU A 22 -6.25 8.76 8.02
CA LEU A 22 -5.35 8.26 9.07
C LEU A 22 -3.87 8.46 8.68
N ALA A 23 -3.49 8.13 7.44
CA ALA A 23 -2.11 8.33 6.98
C ALA A 23 -1.69 9.81 7.00
N LEU A 24 -2.56 10.72 6.56
CA LEU A 24 -2.29 12.15 6.55
C LEU A 24 -2.16 12.76 7.96
N THR A 25 -2.87 12.19 8.94
CA THR A 25 -2.87 12.68 10.33
C THR A 25 -2.00 11.85 11.28
N TRP A 26 -1.32 10.81 10.76
CA TRP A 26 -0.54 9.88 11.60
C TRP A 26 0.56 10.62 12.37
N PRO A 27 0.78 10.28 13.66
CA PRO A 27 1.71 11.02 14.51
C PRO A 27 3.19 10.75 14.19
N ARG A 28 3.48 9.69 13.41
CA ARG A 28 4.83 9.18 13.09
C ARG A 28 5.02 9.00 11.58
N HIS A 29 6.19 8.56 11.15
CA HIS A 29 6.39 8.09 9.77
C HIS A 29 5.41 6.96 9.46
N VAL A 30 4.80 7.01 8.28
CA VAL A 30 3.77 6.04 7.91
C VAL A 30 3.81 5.70 6.43
N LEU A 31 3.59 4.42 6.14
CA LEU A 31 3.30 3.91 4.82
C LEU A 31 1.81 3.55 4.74
N LEU A 32 1.08 4.18 3.82
CA LEU A 32 -0.23 3.72 3.38
C LEU A 32 -0.05 2.78 2.18
N ALA A 33 -0.44 1.52 2.30
CA ALA A 33 -0.46 0.57 1.21
C ALA A 33 -1.89 0.30 0.75
N ASP A 34 -2.15 0.55 -0.53
CA ASP A 34 -3.39 0.12 -1.18
C ASP A 34 -3.23 -1.33 -1.63
N CYS A 35 -3.83 -2.22 -0.85
CA CYS A 35 -3.82 -3.66 -1.02
C CYS A 35 -5.20 -4.22 -1.39
N ASP A 36 -6.16 -3.38 -1.81
CA ASP A 36 -7.42 -3.89 -2.35
C ASP A 36 -7.11 -4.72 -3.62
N ARG A 37 -7.65 -5.94 -3.70
CA ARG A 37 -7.48 -6.82 -4.86
C ARG A 37 -8.27 -6.30 -6.08
N GLU A 38 -9.28 -5.47 -5.85
CA GLU A 38 -10.02 -4.80 -6.91
C GLU A 38 -9.25 -3.58 -7.42
N PRO A 39 -9.12 -3.40 -8.75
CA PRO A 39 -8.41 -2.27 -9.29
C PRO A 39 -9.11 -0.96 -8.93
N GLY A 40 -8.38 -0.10 -8.21
CA GLY A 40 -8.84 1.21 -7.75
C GLY A 40 -7.67 2.18 -7.75
N GLN A 41 -7.92 3.42 -8.15
CA GLN A 41 -6.88 4.46 -8.21
C GLN A 41 -7.37 5.75 -7.55
N ALA A 42 -8.23 5.65 -6.53
CA ALA A 42 -8.88 6.80 -5.91
C ALA A 42 -7.87 7.79 -5.30
N ILE A 43 -6.83 7.30 -4.62
CA ILE A 43 -5.77 8.16 -4.04
C ILE A 43 -4.92 8.78 -5.15
N GLY A 44 -4.52 7.98 -6.16
CA GLY A 44 -3.70 8.44 -7.29
C GLY A 44 -4.41 9.49 -8.14
N ALA A 45 -5.62 9.20 -8.61
CA ALA A 45 -6.42 10.09 -9.45
C ALA A 45 -7.02 11.26 -8.68
N GLY A 46 -7.38 11.05 -7.41
CA GLY A 46 -7.99 12.06 -6.54
C GLY A 46 -6.95 12.89 -5.79
N TYR A 47 -6.56 12.43 -4.59
CA TYR A 47 -5.71 13.19 -3.67
C TYR A 47 -4.36 13.60 -4.28
N LEU A 48 -3.70 12.69 -5.00
CA LEU A 48 -2.45 12.95 -5.71
C LEU A 48 -2.64 13.64 -7.07
N ARG A 49 -3.88 13.97 -7.46
CA ARG A 49 -4.23 14.75 -8.65
C ARG A 49 -3.67 14.18 -9.96
N GLY A 50 -3.68 12.86 -10.10
CA GLY A 50 -3.17 12.18 -11.30
C GLY A 50 -1.65 12.20 -11.43
N MET A 51 -0.92 12.32 -10.32
CA MET A 51 0.54 12.22 -10.30
C MET A 51 1.02 10.94 -11.00
N ASP A 52 2.03 11.09 -11.87
CA ASP A 52 2.66 9.95 -12.50
C ASP A 52 3.37 9.07 -11.46
N GLN A 53 2.98 7.80 -11.44
CA GLN A 53 3.55 6.81 -10.54
C GLN A 53 4.95 6.37 -10.99
N GLY A 54 5.34 6.62 -12.25
CA GLY A 54 6.66 6.28 -12.77
C GLY A 54 7.01 4.80 -12.59
N GLY A 55 6.01 3.92 -12.72
CA GLY A 55 6.14 2.47 -12.50
C GLY A 55 6.20 2.02 -11.04
N ARG A 56 6.11 2.93 -10.06
CA ARG A 56 6.09 2.59 -8.62
C ARG A 56 4.72 2.04 -8.20
N GLY A 57 4.70 1.13 -7.23
CA GLY A 57 3.48 0.48 -6.73
C GLY A 57 3.66 -1.02 -6.50
N LEU A 58 2.57 -1.72 -6.17
CA LEU A 58 2.59 -3.17 -5.94
C LEU A 58 3.16 -3.94 -7.14
N MET A 59 2.80 -3.57 -8.36
CA MET A 59 3.25 -4.32 -9.55
C MET A 59 4.77 -4.26 -9.78
N SER A 60 5.46 -3.18 -9.39
CA SER A 60 6.92 -3.17 -9.46
C SER A 60 7.57 -3.99 -8.35
N LEU A 61 6.96 -4.06 -7.15
CA LEU A 61 7.40 -4.99 -6.12
C LEU A 61 7.20 -6.46 -6.54
N ALA A 62 6.11 -6.76 -7.26
CA ALA A 62 5.88 -8.08 -7.84
C ALA A 62 7.02 -8.48 -8.79
N GLN A 63 7.51 -7.53 -9.58
CA GLN A 63 8.64 -7.74 -10.47
C GLN A 63 9.93 -8.00 -9.69
N ILE A 64 10.27 -7.17 -8.71
CA ILE A 64 11.44 -7.35 -7.83
C ILE A 64 11.42 -8.72 -7.16
N HIS A 65 10.26 -9.13 -6.64
CA HIS A 65 10.10 -10.44 -6.01
C HIS A 65 10.37 -11.59 -7.00
N ARG A 66 9.86 -11.49 -8.23
CA ARG A 66 10.13 -12.50 -9.29
C ARG A 66 11.60 -12.57 -9.69
N GLU A 67 12.33 -11.46 -9.58
CA GLU A 67 13.77 -11.39 -9.81
C GLU A 67 14.59 -11.97 -8.63
N GLY A 68 13.92 -12.50 -7.59
CA GLY A 68 14.55 -13.10 -6.41
C GLY A 68 15.12 -12.08 -5.42
N THR A 69 14.75 -10.80 -5.57
CA THR A 69 15.24 -9.72 -4.72
C THR A 69 14.30 -9.52 -3.51
N ALA A 70 14.89 -9.31 -2.34
CA ALA A 70 14.14 -9.06 -1.11
C ALA A 70 13.37 -7.74 -1.17
N LEU A 71 12.11 -7.73 -0.72
CA LEU A 71 11.23 -6.57 -0.81
C LEU A 71 11.50 -5.49 0.25
N ALA A 72 11.88 -5.89 1.47
CA ALA A 72 12.11 -4.99 2.60
C ALA A 72 13.04 -3.79 2.27
N PRO A 73 14.22 -3.97 1.65
CA PRO A 73 15.08 -2.83 1.31
C PRO A 73 14.49 -1.94 0.21
N GLU A 74 13.68 -2.51 -0.69
CA GLU A 74 13.20 -1.83 -1.89
C GLU A 74 11.88 -1.09 -1.68
N ILE A 75 11.02 -1.55 -0.76
CA ILE A 75 9.62 -1.10 -0.64
C ILE A 75 9.49 0.43 -0.65
N TRP A 76 10.37 1.14 0.05
CA TRP A 76 10.33 2.60 0.15
C TRP A 76 10.57 3.31 -1.19
N ARG A 77 11.41 2.76 -2.07
CA ARG A 77 11.70 3.31 -3.40
C ARG A 77 10.50 3.21 -4.35
N HIS A 78 9.60 2.26 -4.08
CA HIS A 78 8.41 1.99 -4.87
C HIS A 78 7.15 2.69 -4.32
N THR A 79 7.34 3.75 -3.52
CA THR A 79 6.26 4.56 -2.97
C THR A 79 6.23 5.97 -3.53
N LEU A 80 5.09 6.63 -3.37
CA LEU A 80 4.84 8.03 -3.68
C LEU A 80 4.74 8.85 -2.39
N PRO A 81 5.18 10.11 -2.37
CA PRO A 81 4.95 11.00 -1.22
C PRO A 81 3.46 11.38 -1.12
N LEU A 82 2.88 11.31 0.09
CA LEU A 82 1.53 11.81 0.39
C LEU A 82 1.51 13.25 0.89
N SER A 83 2.64 13.74 1.39
CA SER A 83 2.81 15.11 1.88
C SER A 83 4.19 15.63 1.53
N GLU A 84 4.32 16.95 1.41
CA GLU A 84 5.61 17.64 1.27
C GLU A 84 6.33 17.85 2.61
N ASP A 85 5.66 17.54 3.73
CA ASP A 85 6.22 17.56 5.08
C ASP A 85 7.45 16.63 5.19
N THR A 86 8.58 17.22 5.54
CA THR A 86 9.86 16.51 5.70
C THR A 86 10.05 15.91 7.09
N ASP A 87 9.40 16.48 8.12
CA ASP A 87 9.52 16.03 9.51
C ASP A 87 8.87 14.66 9.68
N LYS A 88 7.73 14.45 9.01
CA LYS A 88 7.00 13.17 9.00
C LYS A 88 6.80 12.68 7.58
N GLN A 89 7.67 11.75 7.18
CA GLN A 89 7.52 11.01 5.94
C GLN A 89 6.22 10.21 5.91
N ARG A 90 5.30 10.62 5.03
CA ARG A 90 4.05 9.90 4.71
C ARG A 90 4.14 9.41 3.29
N ARG A 91 4.10 8.09 3.10
CA ARG A 91 4.31 7.44 1.80
C ARG A 91 3.09 6.63 1.41
N PHE A 92 2.90 6.47 0.10
CA PHE A 92 1.83 5.71 -0.51
C PHE A 92 2.40 4.62 -1.40
N LEU A 93 2.08 3.37 -1.14
CA LEU A 93 2.32 2.25 -2.03
C LEU A 93 1.04 2.00 -2.83
N ALA A 94 1.07 2.38 -4.11
CA ALA A 94 -0.08 2.29 -4.99
C ALA A 94 -0.47 0.83 -5.29
N GLY A 95 -1.78 0.56 -5.28
CA GLY A 95 -2.37 -0.74 -5.56
C GLY A 95 -2.45 -1.08 -7.04
N PHE A 96 -3.41 -1.93 -7.41
CA PHE A 96 -3.56 -2.40 -8.79
C PHE A 96 -4.30 -1.39 -9.67
N SER A 97 -3.79 -1.17 -10.88
CA SER A 97 -4.42 -0.29 -11.89
C SER A 97 -5.26 -1.05 -12.91
N THR A 98 -5.09 -2.38 -13.00
CA THR A 98 -5.66 -3.22 -14.06
C THR A 98 -6.31 -4.45 -13.45
N ALA A 99 -7.46 -4.84 -14.02
CA ALA A 99 -8.16 -6.06 -13.60
C ALA A 99 -7.27 -7.30 -13.78
N GLY A 100 -7.28 -8.18 -12.78
CA GLY A 100 -6.52 -9.44 -12.80
C GLY A 100 -5.06 -9.34 -12.37
N SER A 101 -4.49 -8.13 -12.22
CA SER A 101 -3.13 -7.94 -11.70
C SER A 101 -2.95 -8.48 -10.28
N SER A 102 -4.00 -8.39 -9.45
CA SER A 102 -4.00 -8.96 -8.09
C SER A 102 -3.75 -10.47 -8.08
N ARG A 103 -4.21 -11.22 -9.09
CA ARG A 103 -3.97 -12.67 -9.19
C ARG A 103 -2.50 -13.00 -9.43
N LEU A 104 -1.79 -12.12 -10.15
CA LEU A 104 -0.34 -12.27 -10.38
C LEU A 104 0.48 -11.92 -9.13
N PHE A 105 -0.16 -11.31 -8.13
CA PHE A 105 0.46 -10.88 -6.88
C PHE A 105 0.26 -11.89 -5.73
N GLU A 106 -0.53 -12.96 -5.94
CA GLU A 106 -0.90 -13.93 -4.90
C GLU A 106 0.32 -14.49 -4.13
N HIS A 107 1.39 -14.85 -4.84
CA HIS A 107 2.60 -15.41 -4.21
C HIS A 107 3.49 -14.35 -3.54
N VAL A 108 3.17 -13.06 -3.67
CA VAL A 108 3.97 -11.94 -3.19
C VAL A 108 3.45 -11.40 -1.85
N TRP A 109 2.18 -11.64 -1.50
CA TRP A 109 1.55 -11.12 -0.28
C TRP A 109 2.32 -11.46 1.00
N GLY A 110 2.80 -12.71 1.12
CA GLY A 110 3.60 -13.14 2.28
C GLY A 110 4.88 -12.31 2.44
N SER A 111 5.67 -12.20 1.38
CA SER A 111 6.89 -11.38 1.40
C SER A 111 6.63 -9.89 1.57
N LEU A 112 5.47 -9.39 1.11
CA LEU A 112 5.06 -8.01 1.36
C LEU A 112 4.76 -7.78 2.85
N GLY A 113 4.07 -8.72 3.52
CA GLY A 113 3.83 -8.66 4.96
C GLY A 113 5.11 -8.70 5.80
N GLU A 114 6.08 -9.51 5.40
CA GLU A 114 7.42 -9.52 5.99
C GLU A 114 8.14 -8.17 5.77
N ALA A 115 8.05 -7.61 4.57
CA ALA A 115 8.63 -6.30 4.26
C ALA A 115 7.98 -5.17 5.06
N PHE A 116 6.67 -5.20 5.29
CA PHE A 116 5.98 -4.27 6.19
C PHE A 116 6.49 -4.40 7.63
N SER A 117 6.73 -5.63 8.10
CA SER A 117 7.25 -5.87 9.44
C SER A 117 8.67 -5.33 9.61
N ALA A 118 9.52 -5.44 8.58
CA ALA A 118 10.89 -4.93 8.58
C ALA A 118 10.97 -3.39 8.64
N LEU A 119 9.89 -2.67 8.32
CA LEU A 119 9.86 -1.20 8.42
C LEU A 119 9.92 -0.69 9.87
N ASP A 120 9.69 -1.56 10.87
CA ASP A 120 9.86 -1.21 12.30
C ASP A 120 11.28 -0.75 12.61
N GLU A 121 12.29 -1.33 11.94
CA GLU A 121 13.70 -0.94 12.08
C GLU A 121 13.94 0.54 11.72
N ARG A 122 13.06 1.10 10.89
CA ARG A 122 13.07 2.50 10.47
C ARG A 122 12.04 3.36 11.21
N GLY A 123 11.33 2.77 12.17
CA GLY A 123 10.31 3.44 12.97
C GLY A 123 9.06 3.88 12.19
N VAL A 124 8.79 3.22 11.05
CA VAL A 124 7.67 3.50 10.14
C VAL A 124 6.50 2.58 10.46
N ASP A 125 5.32 3.15 10.72
CA ASP A 125 4.08 2.39 10.85
C ASP A 125 3.44 2.10 9.48
N VAL A 126 2.62 1.07 9.39
CA VAL A 126 1.96 0.70 8.13
C VAL A 126 0.45 0.70 8.31
N ILE A 127 -0.24 1.41 7.42
CA ILE A 127 -1.69 1.34 7.25
C ILE A 127 -1.96 0.58 5.96
N VAL A 128 -2.67 -0.52 6.05
CA VAL A 128 -3.05 -1.35 4.90
C VAL A 128 -4.51 -1.08 4.61
N ASP A 129 -4.80 -0.48 3.45
CA ASP A 129 -6.14 -0.49 2.88
C ASP A 129 -6.32 -1.83 2.15
N ALA A 130 -6.97 -2.79 2.82
CA ALA A 130 -7.27 -4.09 2.23
C ALA A 130 -8.63 -4.09 1.50
N GLY A 131 -9.30 -2.95 1.41
CA GLY A 131 -10.59 -2.81 0.75
C GLY A 131 -11.64 -3.77 1.31
N ARG A 132 -12.23 -4.57 0.43
CA ARG A 132 -13.30 -5.51 0.80
C ARG A 132 -12.75 -6.91 1.14
N ILE A 133 -13.30 -7.53 2.18
CA ILE A 133 -13.09 -8.96 2.44
C ILE A 133 -13.82 -9.75 1.36
N SER A 134 -13.09 -10.58 0.62
CA SER A 134 -13.66 -11.44 -0.41
C SER A 134 -14.01 -12.83 0.16
N MET A 135 -14.65 -13.68 -0.65
CA MET A 135 -14.90 -15.08 -0.29
C MET A 135 -13.61 -15.88 -0.01
N THR A 136 -12.47 -15.41 -0.53
CA THR A 136 -11.15 -16.00 -0.26
C THR A 136 -10.40 -15.28 0.87
N GLY A 137 -11.08 -14.41 1.61
CA GLY A 137 -10.52 -13.66 2.74
C GLY A 137 -9.88 -12.33 2.34
N LEU A 138 -8.98 -11.88 3.21
CA LEU A 138 -8.11 -10.73 2.98
C LEU A 138 -7.03 -11.07 1.93
N PRO A 139 -6.42 -10.03 1.32
CA PRO A 139 -5.20 -10.14 0.53
C PRO A 139 -4.16 -11.09 1.12
#